data_AF-A0A183GXU8-F1
#
_entry.id   AF-A0A183GXU8-F1
#
_cell.length_a   1.000
_cell.length_b   1.000
_cell.length_c   1.000
_cell.angle_alpha   90.00
_cell.angle_beta   90.00
_cell.angle_gamma   90.00
#
_symmetry.space_group_name_H-M   'P 1'
#
loop_
_entity.id
_entity.type
_entity.pdbx_description
1 polymer ?
#
loop_
_entity_poly.entity_id
_entity_poly.type
_entity_poly.pdbx_seq_one_letter_code
_entity_poly.pdbx_strand_id
1 'polypeptide(L)'
;MHYYCPENYNEGYGAIYAVLRKIFNEMLGNIHSNPATAKRLTQLAVRDKFSGFIDAICSNQPFSYVINSDLYCEVQKFNVTCLVFRQAVQ
;
A
#
# COMPACT_ATOMS: atom_id res chain seq x y z
N MET A 1 13.59 -4.66 -6.62
CA MET A 1 12.19 -4.46 -6.18
C MET A 1 12.29 -3.93 -4.76
N HIS A 2 11.88 -2.69 -4.54
CA HIS A 2 11.89 -2.07 -3.22
C HIS A 2 10.46 -2.00 -2.70
N TYR A 3 10.28 -2.34 -1.43
CA TYR A 3 9.02 -2.18 -0.74
C TYR A 3 9.30 -1.77 0.70
N TYR A 4 8.34 -1.07 1.29
CA TYR A 4 8.37 -0.63 2.68
C TYR A 4 6.97 -0.72 3.27
N CYS A 5 6.74 -1.72 4.11
CA CYS A 5 5.57 -1.82 4.96
C CYS A 5 6.11 -1.72 6.40
N PRO A 6 5.55 -0.86 7.26
CA PRO A 6 6.02 -0.72 8.62
C PRO A 6 5.84 -2.07 9.33
N GLU A 7 6.95 -2.76 9.56
CA GLU A 7 6.99 -3.82 10.55
C GLU A 7 6.85 -3.14 11.90
N ASN A 8 5.64 -3.18 12.48
CA ASN A 8 5.45 -2.67 13.83
C ASN A 8 6.32 -3.51 14.78
N TYR A 9 7.48 -2.96 15.13
CA TYR A 9 8.47 -3.56 16.01
C TYR A 9 7.92 -3.50 17.44
N ASN A 10 7.07 -4.48 17.78
CA ASN A 10 6.80 -4.92 19.14
C ASN A 10 6.25 -6.35 19.10
N GLU A 11 6.95 -7.24 19.79
CA GLU A 11 6.70 -8.66 19.93
C GLU A 11 5.24 -8.94 20.34
N GLY A 12 4.48 -9.64 19.49
CA GLY A 12 3.12 -10.09 19.84
C GLY A 12 2.08 -10.18 18.70
N TYR A 13 2.38 -9.72 17.47
CA TYR A 13 1.36 -9.47 16.44
C TYR A 13 1.48 -10.33 15.18
N GLY A 14 1.26 -11.65 15.28
CA GLY A 14 1.13 -12.51 14.09
C GLY A 14 0.02 -12.04 13.11
N ALA A 15 -1.03 -11.39 13.62
CA ALA A 15 -2.15 -10.90 12.84
C ALA A 15 -1.83 -9.65 11.98
N ILE A 16 -1.10 -8.66 12.52
CA ILE A 16 -0.74 -7.44 11.75
C ILE A 16 0.23 -7.79 10.62
N TYR A 17 1.22 -8.65 10.89
CA TYR A 17 2.11 -9.15 9.83
C TYR A 17 1.34 -9.89 8.73
N ALA A 18 0.28 -10.64 9.07
CA ALA A 18 -0.58 -11.27 8.08
C ALA A 18 -1.37 -10.25 7.25
N VAL A 19 -1.83 -9.14 7.85
CA VAL A 19 -2.50 -8.05 7.15
C VAL A 19 -1.55 -7.35 6.18
N LEU A 20 -0.37 -6.92 6.63
CA LEU A 20 0.62 -6.24 5.79
C LEU A 20 1.07 -7.13 4.63
N ARG A 21 1.32 -8.42 4.87
CA ARG A 21 1.65 -9.39 3.80
C ARG A 21 0.54 -9.49 2.76
N LYS A 22 -0.73 -9.50 3.18
CA LYS A 22 -1.86 -9.52 2.25
C LYS A 22 -1.92 -8.24 1.42
N ILE A 23 -1.78 -7.06 2.04
CA ILE A 23 -1.73 -5.77 1.31
C ILE A 23 -0.59 -5.78 0.29
N PHE A 24 0.61 -6.19 0.71
CA PHE A 24 1.77 -6.31 -0.16
C PHE A 24 1.51 -7.22 -1.37
N ASN A 25 0.89 -8.38 -1.15
CA ASN A 25 0.54 -9.31 -2.24
C ASN A 25 -0.50 -8.73 -3.21
N GLU A 26 -1.53 -8.06 -2.71
CA GLU A 26 -2.51 -7.38 -3.55
C GLU A 26 -1.85 -6.27 -4.37
N MET A 27 -0.93 -5.50 -3.79
CA MET A 27 -0.16 -4.49 -4.52
C MET A 27 0.73 -5.11 -5.59
N LEU A 28 1.49 -6.17 -5.26
CA LEU A 28 2.35 -6.86 -6.22
C LEU A 28 1.58 -7.41 -7.42
N GLY A 29 0.38 -7.94 -7.19
CA GLY A 29 -0.49 -8.46 -8.25
C GLY A 29 -1.05 -7.38 -9.17
N ASN A 30 -1.31 -6.18 -8.62
CA ASN A 30 -2.11 -5.16 -9.30
C ASN A 30 -1.34 -3.91 -9.76
N ILE A 31 -0.06 -3.73 -9.38
CA ILE A 31 0.75 -2.64 -9.93
C ILE A 31 1.01 -2.88 -11.43
N HIS A 32 0.67 -1.88 -12.23
CA HIS A 32 0.90 -1.80 -13.68
C HIS A 32 1.97 -0.73 -14.00
N SER A 33 2.50 -0.72 -15.22
CA SER A 33 3.46 0.29 -15.70
C SER A 33 2.87 1.70 -15.87
N ASN A 34 1.54 1.84 -15.85
CA ASN A 34 0.86 3.13 -15.93
C ASN A 34 0.42 3.53 -14.51
N PRO A 35 0.87 4.67 -13.95
CA PRO A 35 0.54 5.07 -12.59
C PRO A 35 -0.96 5.22 -12.31
N ALA A 36 -1.75 5.71 -13.28
CA ALA A 36 -3.19 5.87 -13.10
C ALA A 36 -3.91 4.52 -13.02
N THR A 37 -3.54 3.57 -13.90
CA THR A 37 -4.04 2.20 -13.86
C THR A 37 -3.61 1.50 -12.57
N ALA A 38 -2.32 1.58 -12.22
CA ALA A 38 -1.79 0.98 -11.00
C ALA A 38 -2.52 1.50 -9.76
N LYS A 39 -2.67 2.82 -9.63
CA LYS A 39 -3.40 3.48 -8.53
C LYS A 39 -4.81 2.93 -8.37
N ARG A 40 -5.55 2.80 -9.48
CA ARG A 40 -6.94 2.35 -9.42
C ARG A 40 -7.03 0.87 -9.04
N LEU A 41 -6.23 0.01 -9.68
CA LEU A 41 -6.30 -1.43 -9.44
C LEU A 41 -5.84 -1.81 -8.03
N THR A 42 -4.75 -1.22 -7.54
CA THR A 42 -4.27 -1.50 -6.18
C THR A 42 -5.25 -1.02 -5.12
N GLN A 43 -5.85 0.18 -5.29
CA GLN A 43 -6.85 0.69 -4.37
C GLN A 43 -8.11 -0.18 -4.32
N LEU A 44 -8.60 -0.65 -5.49
CA LEU A 44 -9.74 -1.57 -5.57
C LEU A 44 -9.41 -2.90 -4.87
N ALA A 45 -8.30 -3.53 -5.23
CA ALA A 45 -7.91 -4.84 -4.71
C ALA A 45 -7.73 -4.84 -3.19
N VAL A 46 -7.11 -3.80 -2.62
CA VAL A 46 -6.94 -3.69 -1.17
C VAL A 46 -8.27 -3.36 -0.49
N ARG A 47 -9.08 -2.44 -1.02
CA ARG A 47 -10.38 -2.09 -0.42
C ARG A 47 -11.36 -3.29 -0.42
N ASP A 48 -11.29 -4.17 -1.41
CA ASP A 48 -12.14 -5.36 -1.46
C ASP A 48 -11.78 -6.39 -0.36
N LYS A 49 -10.57 -6.29 0.22
CA LYS A 49 -10.06 -7.21 1.26
C LYS A 49 -10.07 -6.62 2.66
N PHE A 50 -10.05 -5.30 2.79
CA PHE A 50 -9.88 -4.60 4.06
C PHE A 50 -10.95 -3.54 4.25
N SER A 51 -11.53 -3.50 5.46
CA SER A 51 -12.49 -2.47 5.84
C SER A 51 -11.81 -1.12 6.09
N GLY A 52 -12.56 -0.04 5.91
CA GLY A 52 -12.11 1.33 6.07
C GLY A 52 -11.86 2.05 4.75
N PHE A 53 -11.46 3.31 4.84
CA PHE A 53 -11.14 4.12 3.67
C PHE A 53 -9.69 3.87 3.26
N ILE A 54 -9.52 3.21 2.11
CA ILE A 54 -8.22 2.89 1.53
C ILE A 54 -7.96 3.79 0.35
N ASP A 55 -6.84 4.50 0.42
CA ASP A 55 -6.31 5.32 -0.65
C ASP A 55 -4.99 4.78 -1.19
N ALA A 56 -4.73 5.13 -2.45
CA ALA A 56 -3.49 4.80 -3.12
C ALA A 56 -2.93 6.03 -3.84
N ILE A 57 -1.62 6.20 -3.73
CA ILE A 57 -0.85 7.15 -4.53
C ILE A 57 0.14 6.31 -5.35
N CYS A 58 0.22 6.53 -6.66
CA CYS A 58 1.21 5.88 -7.50
C CYS A 58 1.88 6.92 -8.42
N SER A 59 3.19 6.80 -8.57
CA SER A 59 3.99 7.67 -9.43
C SER A 59 5.10 6.89 -10.11
N ASN A 60 5.44 7.29 -11.33
CA ASN A 60 6.66 6.87 -12.02
C ASN A 60 7.80 7.89 -11.89
N GLN A 61 7.60 8.94 -11.07
CA GLN A 61 8.58 9.96 -10.75
C GLN A 61 8.75 10.06 -9.22
N PRO A 62 9.93 10.42 -8.72
CA PRO A 62 10.13 10.69 -7.30
C PRO A 62 9.24 11.84 -6.83
N PHE A 63 8.63 11.71 -5.66
CA PHE A 63 7.87 12.77 -4.99
C PHE A 63 7.90 12.53 -3.48
N SER A 64 7.75 13.61 -2.70
CA SER A 64 7.67 13.53 -1.24
C SER A 64 6.22 13.69 -0.79
N TYR A 65 5.85 13.00 0.29
CA TYR A 65 4.50 13.01 0.83
C TYR A 65 4.52 12.83 2.35
N VAL A 66 3.46 13.30 3.02
CA VAL A 66 3.21 13.06 4.45
C VAL A 66 1.79 12.52 4.56
N ILE A 67 1.64 11.40 5.26
CA ILE A 67 0.34 10.78 5.55
C ILE A 67 0.21 10.55 7.05
N ASN A 68 -1.00 10.67 7.56
CA ASN A 68 -1.34 10.21 8.90
C ASN A 68 -2.07 8.87 8.77
N SER A 69 -1.35 7.78 8.96
CA SER A 69 -1.87 6.42 8.86
C SER A 69 -1.08 5.47 9.74
N ASP A 70 -1.80 4.57 10.41
CA ASP A 70 -1.26 3.46 11.18
C ASP A 70 -1.04 2.18 10.35
N LEU A 71 -1.55 2.16 9.12
CA LEU A 71 -1.48 1.03 8.19
C LEU A 71 -1.15 1.52 6.79
N TYR A 72 0.06 1.26 6.32
CA TYR A 72 0.50 1.60 4.98
C TYR A 72 1.47 0.57 4.41
N CYS A 73 1.61 0.55 3.09
CA CYS A 73 2.64 -0.19 2.38
C CYS A 73 3.05 0.61 1.14
N GLU A 74 4.35 0.74 0.91
CA GLU A 74 4.93 1.21 -0.34
C GLU A 74 5.53 0.04 -1.11
N VAL A 75 5.24 -0.07 -2.40
CA VAL A 75 5.80 -1.11 -3.28
C VAL A 75 6.17 -0.49 -4.61
N GLN A 76 7.36 -0.82 -5.11
CA GLN A 76 7.82 -0.42 -6.43
C GLN A 76 7.85 -1.61 -7.40
N LYS A 77 7.17 -1.47 -8.54
CA LYS A 77 7.14 -2.44 -9.64
C LYS A 77 6.96 -1.71 -10.97
N PHE A 78 7.58 -2.19 -12.05
CA PHE A 78 7.50 -1.57 -13.40
C PHE A 78 7.87 -0.08 -13.45
N ASN A 79 8.84 0.36 -12.64
CA ASN A 79 9.20 1.78 -12.47
C ASN A 79 8.04 2.67 -11.97
N VAL A 80 7.03 2.07 -11.33
CA VAL A 80 5.96 2.76 -10.63
C VAL A 80 6.06 2.43 -9.14
N THR A 81 6.20 3.47 -8.32
CA THR A 81 6.11 3.37 -6.86
C THR A 81 4.68 3.66 -6.46
N CYS A 82 4.07 2.73 -5.73
CA CYS A 82 2.73 2.88 -5.18
C CYS A 82 2.78 2.84 -3.66
N LEU A 83 2.16 3.82 -3.01
CA LEU A 83 1.84 3.83 -1.60
C LEU A 83 0.34 3.55 -1.45
N VAL A 84 -0.01 2.54 -0.66
CA VAL A 84 -1.40 2.28 -0.23
C VAL A 84 -1.47 2.46 1.27
N PHE A 85 -2.49 3.18 1.74
CA PHE A 85 -2.65 3.47 3.16
C PHE A 85 -4.13 3.57 3.55
N ARG A 86 -4.41 3.28 4.81
CA ARG A 86 -5.71 3.56 5.42
C ARG A 86 -5.78 5.05 5.80
N GLN A 87 -6.86 5.73 5.43
CA GLN A 87 -7.11 7.08 5.91
C GLN A 87 -7.37 7.03 7.42
N ALA A 88 -6.70 7.88 8.19
CA ALA A 88 -7.12 8.16 9.55
C ALA A 88 -8.52 8.79 9.50
N VAL A 89 -9.49 8.20 10.22
CA VAL A 89 -10.79 8.83 10.43
C VAL A 89 -10.57 9.98 11.41
N GLN A 90 -10.97 11.19 11.00
CA GLN A 90 -10.99 12.38 11.86
C GLN A 90 -12.10 12.29 12.91
#